data_AF-A0A924BXP4-F1
#
_entry.id   AF-A0A924BXP4-F1
#
_cell.length_a   1.000
_cell.length_b   1.000
_cell.length_c   1.000
_cell.angle_alpha   90.00
_cell.angle_beta   90.00
_cell.angle_gamma   90.00
#
_symmetry.space_group_name_H-M   'P 1'
#
loop_
_entity.id
_entity.type
_entity.pdbx_description
1 polymer ?
#
loop_
_entity_poly.entity_id
_entity_poly.type
_entity_poly.pdbx_seq_one_letter_code
_entity_poly.pdbx_strand_id
1 'polypeptide(L)'
;MEYIHKLQEAIINLEKCERVIKYNTKEENQASTLAHALIDIEESIDVIKNKIPQIYSNDLTKEEVDDLVLDIGEELRHVLYHIKDTKVYDYLNQ
;
A
#
# COMPACT_ATOMS: atom_id res chain seq x y z
N MET A 1 0.82 -17.89 -7.60
CA MET A 1 0.49 -18.84 -6.51
C MET A 1 0.78 -18.23 -5.14
N GLU A 2 1.92 -17.58 -4.95
CA GLU A 2 2.28 -16.89 -3.71
C GLU A 2 1.28 -15.79 -3.29
N TYR A 3 0.88 -14.92 -4.21
CA TYR A 3 -0.11 -13.84 -3.94
C TYR A 3 -1.44 -14.37 -3.36
N ILE A 4 -2.05 -15.38 -4.01
CA ILE A 4 -3.34 -15.94 -3.59
C ILE A 4 -3.23 -16.55 -2.18
N HIS A 5 -2.13 -17.23 -1.89
CA HIS A 5 -1.90 -17.82 -0.59
C HIS A 5 -1.73 -16.74 0.49
N LYS A 6 -0.87 -15.75 0.23
CA LYS A 6 -0.63 -14.61 1.12
C LYS A 6 -1.91 -13.84 1.42
N LEU A 7 -2.72 -13.60 0.39
CA LEU A 7 -4.02 -12.94 0.52
C LEU A 7 -4.97 -13.72 1.42
N GLN A 8 -5.11 -15.04 1.20
CA GLN A 8 -5.97 -15.88 2.02
C GLN A 8 -5.54 -15.89 3.49
N GLU A 9 -4.24 -16.01 3.76
CA GLU A 9 -3.71 -15.97 5.12
C GLU A 9 -3.93 -14.61 5.79
N ALA A 10 -3.74 -13.51 5.04
CA ALA A 10 -4.00 -12.16 5.53
C ALA A 10 -5.47 -11.98 5.89
N ILE A 11 -6.40 -12.40 5.02
CA ILE A 11 -7.84 -12.31 5.28
C ILE A 11 -8.23 -13.07 6.55
N ILE A 12 -7.81 -14.34 6.67
CA ILE A 12 -8.11 -15.17 7.84
C ILE A 12 -7.63 -14.51 9.14
N ASN A 13 -6.47 -13.86 9.11
CA ASN A 13 -5.94 -13.18 10.29
C ASN A 13 -6.66 -11.86 10.57
N LEU A 14 -7.01 -11.09 9.54
CA LEU A 14 -7.71 -9.82 9.68
C LEU A 14 -9.17 -9.97 10.13
N GLU A 15 -9.83 -11.08 9.78
CA GLU A 15 -11.16 -11.42 10.29
C GLU A 15 -11.21 -11.61 11.81
N LYS A 16 -10.06 -11.88 12.45
CA LYS A 16 -9.94 -11.99 13.91
C LYS A 16 -9.86 -10.62 14.60
N CYS A 17 -9.68 -9.54 13.85
CA CYS A 17 -9.45 -8.21 14.41
C CYS A 17 -10.77 -7.41 14.49
N GLU A 18 -11.28 -7.20 15.71
CA GLU A 18 -12.51 -6.42 15.94
C GLU A 18 -12.47 -5.01 15.31
N ARG A 19 -11.30 -4.37 15.30
CA ARG A 19 -11.12 -3.03 14.70
C ARG A 19 -11.33 -3.05 13.18
N VAL A 20 -11.12 -4.18 12.51
CA VAL A 20 -11.33 -4.36 11.08
C VAL A 20 -12.79 -4.74 10.83
N ILE A 21 -13.27 -5.82 11.46
CA ILE A 21 -14.61 -6.36 11.17
C ILE A 21 -15.75 -5.42 11.57
N LYS A 22 -15.54 -4.49 12.51
CA LYS A 22 -16.56 -3.49 12.88
C LYS A 22 -17.00 -2.59 11.71
N TYR A 23 -16.19 -2.52 10.65
CA TYR A 23 -16.49 -1.75 9.44
C TYR A 23 -17.14 -2.58 8.33
N ASN A 24 -17.30 -3.90 8.51
CA ASN A 24 -17.96 -4.75 7.53
C ASN A 24 -19.39 -4.28 7.24
N THR A 25 -19.79 -4.37 5.99
CA THR A 25 -21.17 -4.13 5.56
C THR A 25 -21.73 -5.40 4.91
N LYS A 26 -23.00 -5.37 4.48
CA LYS A 26 -23.57 -6.46 3.69
C LYS A 26 -22.89 -6.62 2.32
N GLU A 27 -22.31 -5.55 1.82
CA GLU A 27 -21.74 -5.45 0.48
C GLU A 27 -20.21 -5.53 0.48
N GLU A 28 -19.58 -5.32 1.63
CA GLU A 28 -18.13 -5.15 1.73
C GLU A 28 -17.54 -5.86 2.94
N ASN A 29 -16.57 -6.75 2.68
CA ASN A 29 -15.73 -7.38 3.69
C ASN A 29 -14.43 -6.59 3.84
N GLN A 30 -14.31 -5.84 4.93
CA GLN A 30 -13.17 -4.98 5.21
C GLN A 30 -11.89 -5.76 5.52
N ALA A 31 -11.97 -7.02 5.96
CA ALA A 31 -10.79 -7.87 6.08
C ALA A 31 -10.20 -8.19 4.69
N SER A 32 -11.08 -8.46 3.71
CA SER A 32 -10.67 -8.64 2.31
C SER A 32 -10.12 -7.34 1.70
N THR A 33 -10.84 -6.23 1.85
CA THR A 33 -10.39 -4.92 1.34
C THR A 33 -9.03 -4.54 1.91
N LEU A 34 -8.87 -4.62 3.23
CA LEU A 34 -7.60 -4.30 3.89
C LEU A 34 -6.47 -5.26 3.48
N ALA A 35 -6.75 -6.55 3.30
CA ALA A 35 -5.73 -7.50 2.86
C ALA A 35 -5.17 -7.15 1.48
N HIS A 36 -6.05 -6.85 0.52
CA HIS A 36 -5.62 -6.39 -0.81
C HIS A 36 -4.82 -5.09 -0.71
N ALA A 37 -5.37 -4.08 -0.04
CA ALA A 37 -4.71 -2.80 0.14
C ALA A 37 -3.31 -2.94 0.77
N LEU A 38 -3.13 -3.81 1.77
CA LEU A 38 -1.83 -4.01 2.41
C LEU A 38 -0.81 -4.68 1.48
N ILE A 39 -1.24 -5.61 0.63
CA ILE A 39 -0.35 -6.24 -0.35
C ILE A 39 0.06 -5.22 -1.42
N ASP A 40 -0.89 -4.44 -1.94
CA ASP A 40 -0.59 -3.41 -2.94
C ASP A 40 0.33 -2.31 -2.35
N ILE A 41 0.12 -1.93 -1.08
CA ILE A 41 1.00 -1.01 -0.35
C ILE A 41 2.40 -1.59 -0.21
N GLU A 42 2.54 -2.88 0.15
CA GLU A 42 3.82 -3.54 0.27
C GLU A 42 4.60 -3.53 -1.06
N GLU A 43 3.91 -3.82 -2.17
CA GLU A 43 4.49 -3.77 -3.51
C GLU A 43 5.01 -2.35 -3.86
N SER A 44 4.21 -1.30 -3.62
CA SER A 44 4.67 0.08 -3.83
C SER A 44 5.81 0.48 -2.89
N ILE A 45 5.80 0.04 -1.62
CA ILE A 45 6.89 0.29 -0.68
C ILE A 45 8.19 -0.36 -1.17
N ASP A 46 8.15 -1.56 -1.72
CA ASP A 46 9.33 -2.22 -2.27
C ASP A 46 9.89 -1.46 -3.49
N VAL A 47 9.03 -0.90 -4.35
CA VAL A 47 9.47 -0.02 -5.44
C VAL A 47 10.14 1.24 -4.89
N ILE A 48 9.51 1.92 -3.94
CA ILE A 48 10.06 3.12 -3.29
C ILE A 48 11.40 2.82 -2.63
N LYS A 49 11.51 1.70 -1.91
CA LYS A 49 12.72 1.23 -1.24
C LYS A 49 13.88 1.02 -2.21
N ASN A 50 13.60 0.60 -3.44
CA ASN A 50 14.61 0.45 -4.49
C ASN A 50 14.97 1.76 -5.19
N LYS A 51 14.06 2.74 -5.22
CA LYS A 51 14.26 4.05 -5.86
C LYS A 51 14.94 5.08 -4.97
N ILE A 52 14.56 5.18 -3.69
CA ILE A 52 15.13 6.17 -2.75
C ILE A 52 16.66 6.13 -2.70
N PRO A 53 17.34 4.96 -2.65
CA PRO A 53 18.80 4.92 -2.63
C PRO A 53 19.47 5.56 -3.85
N GLN A 54 18.79 5.55 -5.01
CA GLN A 54 19.31 6.11 -6.26
C GLN A 54 19.47 7.63 -6.17
N ILE A 55 18.61 8.31 -5.39
CA ILE A 55 18.69 9.75 -5.14
C ILE A 55 20.03 10.15 -4.50
N TYR A 56 20.65 9.25 -3.73
CA TYR A 56 21.93 9.52 -3.08
C TYR A 56 23.15 9.31 -3.99
N SER A 57 22.94 8.99 -5.27
CA SER A 57 24.03 8.89 -6.24
C SER A 57 24.51 10.27 -6.68
N ASN A 58 25.84 10.45 -6.75
CA ASN A 58 26.46 11.75 -7.07
C ASN A 58 26.55 12.07 -8.57
N ASP A 59 26.08 11.17 -9.44
CA ASP A 59 26.25 11.20 -10.89
C ASP A 59 24.94 11.35 -11.67
N LEU A 60 23.82 11.58 -10.99
CA LEU A 60 22.54 11.81 -11.66
C LEU A 60 22.52 13.11 -12.44
N THR A 61 22.03 13.04 -13.67
CA THR A 61 21.62 14.20 -14.45
C THR A 61 20.33 14.81 -13.90
N LYS A 62 20.04 16.05 -14.29
CA LYS A 62 18.79 16.72 -13.91
C LYS A 62 17.55 15.91 -14.31
N GLU A 63 17.55 15.37 -15.52
CA GLU A 63 16.42 14.58 -16.04
C GLU A 63 16.19 13.31 -15.22
N GLU A 64 17.26 12.59 -14.87
CA GLU A 64 17.17 11.41 -14.01
C GLU A 64 16.68 11.73 -12.60
N VAL A 65 17.05 12.89 -12.04
CA VAL A 65 16.50 13.36 -10.76
C VAL A 65 15.01 13.66 -10.88
N ASP A 66 14.60 14.38 -11.93
CA ASP A 66 13.19 14.74 -12.16
C ASP A 66 12.34 13.47 -12.32
N ASP A 67 12.80 12.49 -13.09
CA ASP A 67 12.13 11.19 -13.28
C ASP A 67 12.03 10.39 -11.97
N LEU A 68 13.13 10.30 -11.20
CA LEU A 68 13.11 9.58 -9.92
C LEU A 68 12.12 10.18 -8.93
N VAL A 69 12.03 11.51 -8.86
CA VAL A 69 11.08 12.21 -7.99
C VAL A 69 9.64 11.93 -8.42
N LEU A 70 9.36 11.98 -9.72
CA LEU A 70 8.03 11.68 -10.26
C LEU A 70 7.63 10.22 -9.99
N ASP A 71 8.52 9.27 -10.24
CA ASP A 71 8.28 7.85 -10.00
C ASP A 71 7.98 7.55 -8.53
N ILE A 72 8.77 8.13 -7.62
CA ILE A 72 8.51 7.98 -6.17
C ILE A 72 7.17 8.63 -5.81
N GLY A 73 6.86 9.78 -6.39
CA GLY A 73 5.58 10.47 -6.20
C GLY A 73 4.39 9.60 -6.62
N GLU A 74 4.49 8.90 -7.75
CA GLU A 74 3.43 8.02 -8.24
C GLU A 74 3.21 6.81 -7.32
N GLU A 75 4.28 6.18 -6.82
CA GLU A 75 4.14 5.09 -5.85
C GLU A 75 3.57 5.58 -4.51
N LEU A 76 3.96 6.77 -4.04
CA LEU A 76 3.35 7.38 -2.85
C LEU A 76 1.87 7.69 -3.06
N ARG A 77 1.48 8.10 -4.29
CA ARG A 77 0.08 8.29 -4.66
C ARG A 77 -0.69 6.96 -4.62
N HIS A 78 -0.10 5.86 -5.09
CA HIS A 78 -0.70 4.53 -4.99
C HIS A 78 -0.88 4.10 -3.53
N VAL A 79 0.16 4.24 -2.70
CA VAL A 79 0.06 3.96 -1.25
C VAL A 79 -1.06 4.77 -0.61
N LEU A 80 -1.15 6.07 -0.92
CA LEU A 80 -2.20 6.94 -0.39
C LEU A 80 -3.61 6.50 -0.85
N TYR A 81 -3.75 6.04 -2.09
CA TYR A 81 -5.00 5.50 -2.60
C TYR A 81 -5.43 4.27 -1.80
N HIS A 82 -4.55 3.29 -1.63
CA HIS A 82 -4.86 2.04 -0.91
C HIS A 82 -5.07 2.26 0.60
N ILE A 83 -4.39 3.23 1.22
CA ILE A 83 -4.69 3.65 2.60
C ILE A 83 -6.14 4.13 2.73
N LYS A 84 -6.66 4.82 1.71
CA LYS A 84 -8.02 5.37 1.68
C LYS A 84 -9.09 4.36 1.24
N ASP A 85 -8.69 3.18 0.77
CA ASP A 85 -9.61 2.16 0.30
C ASP A 85 -10.35 1.44 1.45
N THR A 86 -9.87 1.60 2.68
CA THR A 86 -10.46 1.00 3.88
C THR A 86 -10.82 2.04 4.94
N LYS A 87 -11.94 1.80 5.64
CA LYS A 87 -12.37 2.62 6.78
C LYS A 87 -11.50 2.44 8.02
N VAL A 88 -10.65 1.41 8.05
CA VAL A 88 -9.76 1.11 9.18
C VAL A 88 -8.77 2.24 9.44
N TYR A 89 -8.34 2.92 8.38
CA TYR A 89 -7.34 3.98 8.40
C TYR A 89 -7.91 5.39 8.22
N ASP A 90 -9.23 5.58 8.32
CA ASP A 90 -9.86 6.90 8.22
C ASP A 90 -9.26 7.94 9.18
N TYR A 91 -8.71 7.49 10.32
CA TYR A 91 -8.04 8.36 11.29
C TYR A 91 -6.76 9.04 10.75
N LEU A 92 -6.20 8.58 9.62
CA LEU A 92 -5.05 9.20 8.95
C LEU A 92 -5.45 10.36 8.02
N ASN A 93 -6.74 10.54 7.73
CA ASN A 93 -7.26 11.58 6.83
C ASN A 93 -7.62 12.90 7.56
N GLN A 94 -7.00 13.19 8.71
CA GLN A 94 -7.29 14.39 9.52
C GLN A 94 -6.64 15.65 8.96
#